data_AF-A0A7J9GEB9-F1
#
_entry.id   AF-A0A7J9GEB9-F1
#
_cell.length_a   1.000
_cell.length_b   1.000
_cell.length_c   1.000
_cell.angle_alpha   90.00
_cell.angle_beta   90.00
_cell.angle_gamma   90.00
#
_symmetry.space_group_name_H-M   'P 1'
#
loop_
_entity.id
_entity.type
_entity.pdbx_description
1 polymer ?
#
loop_
_entity_poly.entity_id
_entity_poly.type
_entity_poly.pdbx_seq_one_letter_code
_entity_poly.pdbx_strand_id
1 'polypeptide(L)'
;GSQKTLILQEIPEDGVKKLLSNKECLAACDVAVFLYDSSDEYSWKRSRELLLDVARRGEESGYGVPCLLIAAKDDLDPFPMSLQNSARVTQQLGMEAPIPVGVKLRDSKSVFSRIVSAAEHPHLSIPETEKGKKRKRYRRLVNSSLMFVSVTVGAAVAVVGLAAYRAYAARKNT
;
A
#
# COMPACT_ATOMS: atom_id res chain seq x y z
N GLY A 1 21.21 -1.15 -16.98
CA GLY A 1 20.72 -1.62 -18.28
C GLY A 1 19.50 -0.81 -18.65
N SER A 2 19.36 -0.38 -19.91
CA SER A 2 18.23 0.43 -20.39
C SER A 2 17.00 -0.40 -20.80
N GLN A 3 17.18 -1.71 -21.01
CA GLN A 3 16.11 -2.61 -21.37
C GLN A 3 15.47 -3.26 -20.13
N LYS A 4 14.15 -3.28 -20.09
CA LYS A 4 13.33 -3.88 -19.03
C LYS A 4 12.42 -4.94 -19.64
N THR A 5 12.23 -6.04 -18.93
CA THR A 5 11.33 -7.11 -19.33
C THR A 5 10.12 -7.09 -18.40
N LEU A 6 8.92 -6.91 -18.97
CA LEU A 6 7.68 -6.96 -18.23
C LEU A 6 7.04 -8.36 -18.41
N ILE A 7 6.82 -9.07 -17.30
CA ILE A 7 6.13 -10.36 -17.29
C ILE A 7 4.72 -10.12 -16.77
N LEU A 8 3.72 -10.46 -17.57
CA LEU A 8 2.31 -10.35 -17.19
C LEU A 8 1.77 -11.73 -16.88
N GLN A 9 1.25 -11.90 -15.67
CA GLN A 9 0.59 -13.12 -15.23
C GLN A 9 -0.88 -12.82 -14.97
N GLU A 10 -1.76 -13.46 -15.73
CA GLU A 10 -3.20 -13.40 -15.48
C GLU A 10 -3.55 -14.23 -14.25
N ILE A 11 -4.35 -13.63 -13.36
CA ILE A 11 -4.91 -14.30 -12.18
C ILE A 11 -6.42 -14.15 -12.28
N PRO A 12 -7.16 -15.26 -12.50
CA PRO A 12 -8.61 -15.20 -12.57
C PRO A 12 -9.19 -14.89 -11.18
N GLU A 13 -10.41 -14.34 -11.15
CA GLU A 13 -11.01 -13.81 -9.92
C GLU A 13 -11.18 -14.86 -8.81
N ASP A 14 -11.48 -16.10 -9.17
CA ASP A 14 -11.59 -17.25 -8.28
C ASP A 14 -10.23 -17.68 -7.72
N GLY A 15 -9.17 -17.50 -8.51
CA GLY A 15 -7.78 -17.73 -8.13
C GLY A 15 -7.25 -16.77 -7.05
N VAL A 16 -7.79 -15.54 -6.98
CA VAL A 16 -7.28 -14.50 -6.05
C VAL A 16 -7.41 -14.93 -4.59
N LYS A 17 -8.54 -15.52 -4.19
CA LYS A 17 -8.73 -16.00 -2.80
C LYS A 17 -7.71 -17.05 -2.40
N LYS A 18 -7.41 -17.97 -3.32
CA LYS A 18 -6.39 -19.01 -3.12
C LYS A 18 -5.00 -18.39 -3.01
N LEU A 19 -4.68 -17.42 -3.87
CA LEU A 19 -3.40 -16.71 -3.85
C LEU A 19 -3.19 -15.95 -2.52
N LEU A 20 -4.19 -15.18 -2.10
CA LEU A 20 -4.13 -14.38 -0.87
C LEU A 20 -4.16 -15.22 0.41
N SER A 21 -4.47 -16.52 0.34
CA SER A 21 -4.39 -17.41 1.49
C SER A 21 -2.96 -17.54 2.03
N ASN A 22 -1.95 -17.48 1.15
CA ASN A 22 -0.54 -17.42 1.54
C ASN A 22 -0.20 -16.00 2.03
N LYS A 23 0.51 -15.87 3.16
CA LYS A 23 0.89 -14.57 3.74
C LYS A 23 1.97 -13.86 2.95
N GLU A 24 2.78 -14.61 2.21
CA GLU A 24 3.94 -14.11 1.48
C GLU A 24 3.68 -13.99 -0.02
N CYS A 25 2.45 -14.27 -0.50
CA CYS A 25 2.12 -14.21 -1.93
C CYS A 25 2.44 -12.85 -2.56
N LEU A 26 2.26 -11.76 -1.81
CA LEU A 26 2.51 -10.40 -2.28
C LEU A 26 4.00 -10.03 -2.27
N ALA A 27 4.86 -10.78 -1.56
CA ALA A 27 6.29 -10.49 -1.50
C ALA A 27 7.01 -10.73 -2.84
N ALA A 28 6.45 -11.59 -3.69
CA ALA A 28 6.99 -11.92 -5.01
C ALA A 28 6.36 -11.09 -6.15
N CYS A 29 5.45 -10.16 -5.84
CA CYS A 29 4.71 -9.39 -6.84
C CYS A 29 5.23 -7.94 -6.88
N ASP A 30 5.75 -7.50 -8.02
CA ASP A 30 6.25 -6.14 -8.19
C ASP A 30 5.12 -5.11 -8.34
N VAL A 31 4.05 -5.46 -9.07
CA VAL A 31 2.88 -4.60 -9.33
C VAL A 31 1.64 -5.46 -9.48
N ALA A 32 0.54 -5.06 -8.83
CA ALA A 32 -0.78 -5.64 -9.04
C ALA A 32 -1.62 -4.72 -9.95
N VAL A 33 -2.17 -5.28 -11.03
CA VAL A 33 -2.99 -4.54 -11.98
C VAL A 33 -4.42 -5.07 -11.93
N PHE A 34 -5.36 -4.17 -11.68
CA PHE A 34 -6.79 -4.47 -11.62
C PHE A 34 -7.46 -3.92 -12.86
N LEU A 35 -8.17 -4.78 -13.59
CA LEU A 35 -8.91 -4.43 -14.79
C LEU A 35 -10.40 -4.42 -14.47
N TYR A 36 -11.14 -3.47 -15.02
CA TYR A 36 -12.59 -3.52 -15.08
C TYR A 36 -13.09 -2.97 -16.41
N ASP A 37 -14.27 -3.41 -16.84
CA ASP A 37 -14.96 -2.86 -18.01
C ASP A 37 -15.69 -1.57 -17.61
N SER A 38 -15.37 -0.45 -18.25
CA SER A 38 -15.95 0.86 -17.93
C SER A 38 -17.44 0.97 -18.25
N SER A 39 -17.97 0.06 -19.07
CA SER A 39 -19.37 -0.05 -19.43
C SER A 39 -20.17 -1.00 -18.51
N ASP A 40 -19.51 -1.72 -17.58
CA ASP A 40 -20.14 -2.69 -16.68
C ASP A 40 -19.94 -2.36 -15.19
N GLU A 41 -21.04 -2.08 -14.49
CA GLU A 41 -21.02 -1.80 -13.05
C GLU A 41 -20.57 -3.02 -12.22
N TYR A 42 -20.90 -4.23 -12.66
CA TYR A 42 -20.52 -5.46 -11.95
C TYR A 42 -19.00 -5.64 -11.99
N SER A 43 -18.40 -5.55 -13.17
CA SER A 43 -16.95 -5.59 -13.35
C SER A 43 -16.23 -4.56 -12.47
N TRP A 44 -16.75 -3.33 -12.39
CA TRP A 44 -16.21 -2.30 -11.50
C TRP A 44 -16.28 -2.71 -10.01
N LYS A 45 -17.46 -3.10 -9.52
CA LYS A 45 -17.65 -3.52 -8.13
C LYS A 45 -16.70 -4.65 -7.76
N ARG A 46 -16.54 -5.61 -8.67
CA ARG A 46 -15.71 -6.78 -8.45
C ARG A 46 -14.22 -6.46 -8.41
N SER A 47 -13.74 -5.65 -9.37
CA SER A 47 -12.36 -5.16 -9.41
C SER A 47 -12.00 -4.36 -8.16
N ARG A 48 -12.92 -3.52 -7.67
CA ARG A 48 -12.77 -2.78 -6.42
C ARG A 48 -12.64 -3.70 -5.19
N GLU A 49 -13.43 -4.76 -5.10
CA GLU A 49 -13.33 -5.73 -4.00
C GLU A 49 -11.96 -6.40 -3.96
N LEU A 50 -11.48 -6.87 -5.13
CA LEU A 50 -10.18 -7.51 -5.25
C LEU A 50 -9.04 -6.56 -4.87
N LEU A 51 -9.11 -5.29 -5.31
CA LEU A 51 -8.15 -4.25 -4.93
C LEU A 51 -8.11 -4.05 -3.41
N LEU A 52 -9.26 -3.99 -2.76
CA LEU A 52 -9.34 -3.82 -1.31
C LEU A 52 -8.81 -5.05 -0.56
N ASP A 53 -9.04 -6.26 -1.07
CA ASP A 53 -8.52 -7.49 -0.47
C ASP A 53 -6.98 -7.56 -0.57
N VAL A 54 -6.41 -7.18 -1.72
CA VAL A 54 -4.95 -7.07 -1.89
C VAL A 54 -4.37 -5.99 -0.99
N ALA A 55 -4.98 -4.80 -0.93
CA ALA A 55 -4.52 -3.71 -0.06
C ALA A 55 -4.51 -4.13 1.42
N ARG A 56 -5.61 -4.75 1.89
CA ARG A 56 -5.69 -5.28 3.27
C ARG A 56 -4.63 -6.34 3.51
N ARG A 57 -4.43 -7.26 2.57
CA ARG A 57 -3.41 -8.31 2.71
C ARG A 57 -2.00 -7.73 2.79
N GLY A 58 -1.71 -6.70 2.00
CA GLY A 58 -0.44 -5.98 2.06
C GLY A 58 -0.22 -5.27 3.40
N GLU A 59 -1.25 -4.64 3.96
CA GLU A 59 -1.21 -4.02 5.28
C GLU A 59 -1.02 -5.03 6.44
N GLU A 60 -1.60 -6.22 6.31
CA GLU A 60 -1.51 -7.28 7.32
C GLU A 60 -0.16 -8.00 7.30
N SER A 61 0.33 -8.31 6.10
CA SER A 61 1.57 -9.06 5.89
C SER A 61 2.82 -8.18 5.96
N GLY A 62 2.69 -6.87 5.68
CA GLY A 62 3.81 -5.96 5.50
C GLY A 62 4.36 -5.93 4.07
N TYR A 63 3.87 -6.79 3.18
CA TYR A 63 4.24 -6.84 1.76
C TYR A 63 3.23 -6.02 0.94
N GLY A 64 3.26 -4.69 1.10
CA GLY A 64 2.46 -3.78 0.29
C GLY A 64 2.95 -3.77 -1.15
N VAL A 65 2.04 -3.98 -2.11
CA VAL A 65 2.35 -4.03 -3.54
C VAL A 65 1.73 -2.81 -4.22
N PRO A 66 2.46 -2.08 -5.08
CA PRO A 66 1.89 -0.99 -5.85
C PRO A 66 0.76 -1.51 -6.74
N CYS A 67 -0.34 -0.79 -6.76
CA CYS A 67 -1.54 -1.19 -7.48
C CYS A 67 -1.86 -0.17 -8.59
N LEU A 68 -2.30 -0.67 -9.73
CA LEU A 68 -2.84 0.13 -10.82
C LEU A 68 -4.25 -0.32 -11.16
N LEU A 69 -5.11 0.62 -11.53
CA LEU A 69 -6.48 0.35 -11.94
C LEU A 69 -6.65 0.76 -13.40
N ILE A 70 -7.18 -0.13 -14.22
CA ILE A 70 -7.37 0.06 -15.65
C ILE A 70 -8.86 -0.01 -15.97
N ALA A 71 -9.37 1.04 -16.61
CA ALA A 71 -10.73 1.11 -17.14
C ALA A 71 -10.69 0.66 -18.61
N ALA A 72 -11.03 -0.60 -18.85
CA ALA A 72 -11.06 -1.20 -20.19
C ALA A 72 -12.35 -0.82 -20.94
N LYS A 73 -12.28 -0.90 -22.27
CA LYS A 73 -13.39 -0.56 -23.18
C LYS A 73 -13.92 0.87 -22.98
N ASP A 74 -13.02 1.80 -22.66
CA ASP A 74 -13.36 3.22 -22.44
C ASP A 74 -13.88 3.92 -23.71
N ASP A 75 -13.82 3.24 -24.86
CA ASP A 75 -14.41 3.70 -26.12
C ASP A 75 -15.88 3.27 -26.32
N LEU A 76 -16.46 2.56 -25.36
CA LEU A 76 -17.89 2.30 -25.22
C LEU A 76 -18.53 3.34 -24.30
N ASP A 77 -19.87 3.43 -24.35
CA ASP A 77 -20.59 4.29 -23.42
C ASP A 77 -20.38 3.79 -21.98
N PRO A 78 -19.76 4.59 -21.10
CA PRO A 78 -19.52 4.17 -19.74
C PRO A 78 -20.85 4.04 -18.99
N PHE A 79 -20.91 3.11 -18.03
CA PHE A 79 -22.06 3.09 -17.14
C PHE A 79 -22.10 4.39 -16.33
N PRO A 80 -23.29 4.92 -15.98
CA PRO A 80 -23.39 6.16 -15.23
C PRO A 80 -22.57 6.10 -13.93
N MET A 81 -21.72 7.09 -13.69
CA MET A 81 -20.83 7.22 -12.51
C MET A 81 -19.53 6.38 -12.51
N SER A 82 -19.21 5.62 -13.56
CA SER A 82 -18.00 4.76 -13.58
C SER A 82 -16.70 5.54 -13.33
N LEU A 83 -16.49 6.64 -14.04
CA LEU A 83 -15.28 7.48 -13.94
C LEU A 83 -15.20 8.20 -12.58
N GLN A 84 -16.32 8.74 -12.09
CA GLN A 84 -16.34 9.49 -10.85
C GLN A 84 -16.15 8.56 -9.63
N ASN A 85 -16.79 7.39 -9.64
CA ASN A 85 -16.66 6.42 -8.55
C ASN A 85 -15.26 5.83 -8.48
N SER A 86 -14.68 5.48 -9.62
CA SER A 86 -13.33 4.90 -9.70
C SER A 86 -12.26 5.90 -9.28
N ALA A 87 -12.30 7.14 -9.80
CA ALA A 87 -11.37 8.19 -9.39
C ALA A 87 -11.47 8.52 -7.89
N ARG A 88 -12.68 8.55 -7.31
CA ARG A 88 -12.85 8.79 -5.87
C ARG A 88 -12.23 7.67 -5.03
N VAL A 89 -12.41 6.42 -5.44
CA VAL A 89 -11.85 5.26 -4.72
C VAL A 89 -10.33 5.23 -4.80
N THR A 90 -9.75 5.47 -5.98
CA THR A 90 -8.27 5.50 -6.11
C THR A 90 -7.67 6.63 -5.30
N GLN A 91 -8.27 7.83 -5.34
CA GLN A 91 -7.83 8.96 -4.50
C GLN A 91 -7.89 8.63 -2.99
N GLN A 92 -8.96 7.98 -2.54
CA GLN A 92 -9.08 7.56 -1.14
C GLN A 92 -8.00 6.54 -0.74
N LEU A 93 -7.60 5.67 -1.66
CA LEU A 93 -6.54 4.69 -1.44
C LEU A 93 -5.13 5.25 -1.65
N GLY A 94 -4.98 6.51 -2.07
CA GLY A 94 -3.68 7.11 -2.37
C GLY A 94 -3.05 6.61 -3.67
N MET A 95 -3.87 6.14 -4.61
CA MET A 95 -3.45 5.65 -5.92
C MET A 95 -3.67 6.72 -7.00
N GLU A 96 -3.02 6.53 -8.16
CA GLU A 96 -3.31 7.34 -9.34
C GLU A 96 -4.73 7.09 -9.88
N ALA A 97 -5.27 8.03 -10.65
CA ALA A 97 -6.53 7.86 -11.34
C ALA A 97 -6.51 6.61 -12.26
N PRO A 98 -7.67 5.97 -12.48
CA PRO A 98 -7.76 4.83 -13.38
C PRO A 98 -7.23 5.17 -14.78
N ILE A 99 -6.52 4.23 -15.40
CA ILE A 99 -5.97 4.39 -16.76
C ILE A 99 -7.04 3.98 -17.76
N PRO A 100 -7.60 4.91 -18.57
CA PRO A 100 -8.57 4.55 -19.59
C PRO A 100 -7.89 3.83 -20.76
N VAL A 101 -8.47 2.72 -21.20
CA VAL A 101 -7.99 1.93 -22.32
C VAL A 101 -9.18 1.56 -23.21
N GLY A 102 -9.13 2.03 -24.46
CA GLY A 102 -10.11 1.69 -25.47
C GLY A 102 -9.44 1.35 -26.80
N VAL A 103 -10.09 0.52 -27.62
CA VAL A 103 -9.53 0.06 -28.90
C VAL A 103 -9.41 1.25 -29.88
N LYS A 104 -10.38 2.17 -29.84
CA LYS A 104 -10.39 3.38 -30.67
C LYS A 104 -9.34 4.42 -30.24
N LEU A 105 -8.86 4.37 -28.99
CA LEU A 105 -7.93 5.34 -28.44
C LEU A 105 -6.47 5.15 -28.89
N ARG A 106 -6.14 4.04 -29.57
CA ARG A 106 -4.85 3.72 -30.24
C ARG A 106 -3.55 3.86 -29.41
N ASP A 107 -3.62 4.32 -28.16
CA ASP A 107 -2.50 4.56 -27.25
C ASP A 107 -2.40 3.51 -26.14
N SER A 108 -2.35 2.23 -26.54
CA SER A 108 -2.13 1.11 -25.62
C SER A 108 -0.69 1.03 -25.08
N LYS A 109 0.26 1.76 -25.69
CA LYS A 109 1.67 1.79 -25.26
C LYS A 109 1.87 2.50 -23.93
N SER A 110 0.98 3.42 -23.59
CA SER A 110 1.00 4.16 -22.32
C SER A 110 0.79 3.28 -21.07
N VAL A 111 0.08 2.15 -21.21
CA VAL A 111 -0.27 1.29 -20.07
C VAL A 111 0.95 0.53 -19.56
N PHE A 112 1.71 -0.09 -20.46
CA PHE A 112 2.88 -0.88 -20.08
C PHE A 112 3.98 -0.02 -19.46
N SER A 113 4.17 1.21 -19.95
CA SER A 113 5.14 2.15 -19.34
C SER A 113 4.70 2.59 -17.95
N ARG A 114 3.39 2.77 -17.71
CA ARG A 114 2.83 3.04 -16.38
C ARG A 114 3.02 1.87 -15.42
N ILE A 115 2.82 0.63 -15.87
CA ILE A 115 3.11 -0.58 -15.08
C ILE A 115 4.59 -0.62 -14.69
N VAL A 116 5.49 -0.43 -15.66
CA VAL A 116 6.94 -0.40 -15.39
C VAL A 116 7.30 0.73 -14.42
N SER A 117 6.74 1.92 -14.59
CA SER A 117 7.00 3.05 -13.69
C SER A 117 6.56 2.76 -12.25
N ALA A 118 5.41 2.12 -12.06
CA ALA A 118 4.92 1.70 -10.75
C ALA A 118 5.83 0.62 -10.11
N ALA A 119 6.37 -0.30 -10.91
CA ALA A 119 7.34 -1.29 -10.46
C ALA A 119 8.66 -0.65 -10.00
N GLU A 120 9.10 0.41 -10.68
CA GLU A 120 10.33 1.14 -10.34
C GLU A 120 10.17 2.04 -9.12
N HIS A 121 8.97 2.57 -8.89
CA HIS A 121 8.67 3.49 -7.82
C HIS A 121 7.51 2.98 -6.93
N PRO A 122 7.66 1.80 -6.30
CA PRO A 122 6.55 1.12 -5.63
C PRO A 122 5.93 1.95 -4.51
N HIS A 123 6.75 2.76 -3.82
CA HIS A 123 6.33 3.64 -2.73
C HIS A 123 5.27 4.69 -3.11
N LEU A 124 5.09 5.00 -4.41
CA LEU A 124 4.14 6.00 -4.89
C LEU A 124 2.75 5.44 -5.19
N SER A 125 2.60 4.10 -5.28
CA SER A 125 1.35 3.48 -5.77
C SER A 125 0.85 2.35 -4.88
N ILE A 126 1.40 2.17 -3.68
CA ILE A 126 0.87 1.19 -2.71
C ILE A 126 -0.46 1.73 -2.13
N PRO A 127 -1.58 1.02 -2.32
CA PRO A 127 -2.85 1.44 -1.78
C PRO A 127 -2.86 1.36 -0.25
N GLU A 128 -3.42 2.40 0.38
CA GLU A 128 -3.65 2.42 1.82
C GLU A 128 -5.14 2.55 2.12
N THR A 129 -5.70 1.54 2.78
CA THR A 129 -7.06 1.59 3.29
C THR A 129 -7.14 2.49 4.53
N GLU A 130 -8.33 3.00 4.82
CA GLU A 130 -8.58 3.79 6.03
C GLU A 130 -8.23 3.02 7.32
N LYS A 131 -8.39 1.69 7.32
CA LYS A 131 -7.97 0.84 8.44
C LYS A 131 -6.44 0.84 8.57
N GLY A 132 -5.73 0.67 7.46
CA GLY A 132 -4.26 0.76 7.40
C GLY A 132 -3.73 2.10 7.88
N LYS A 133 -4.30 3.21 7.41
CA LYS A 133 -3.94 4.58 7.83
C LYS A 133 -4.11 4.78 9.33
N LYS A 134 -5.28 4.38 9.87
CA LYS A 134 -5.56 4.46 11.32
C LYS A 134 -4.58 3.61 12.13
N ARG A 135 -4.28 2.38 11.67
CA ARG A 135 -3.32 1.49 12.32
C ARG A 135 -1.91 2.07 12.34
N LYS A 136 -1.44 2.61 11.21
CA LYS A 136 -0.13 3.30 11.12
C LYS A 136 -0.09 4.52 12.05
N ARG A 137 -1.14 5.34 12.07
CA ARG A 137 -1.26 6.50 12.97
C ARG A 137 -1.22 6.08 14.44
N TYR A 138 -2.01 5.08 14.82
CA TYR A 138 -2.01 4.54 16.18
C TYR A 138 -0.63 4.03 16.58
N ARG A 139 0.04 3.25 15.72
CA ARG A 139 1.39 2.74 15.97
C ARG A 139 2.42 3.86 16.15
N ARG A 140 2.34 4.93 15.34
CA ARG A 140 3.22 6.11 15.51
C ARG A 140 2.99 6.76 16.87
N LEU A 141 1.73 6.95 17.29
CA LEU A 141 1.43 7.55 18.58
C LEU A 141 1.97 6.71 19.74
N VAL A 142 1.73 5.40 19.75
CA VAL A 142 2.23 4.49 20.79
C VAL A 142 3.76 4.48 20.83
N ASN A 143 4.43 4.38 19.67
CA ASN A 143 5.89 4.39 19.60
C ASN A 143 6.47 5.72 20.08
N SER A 144 5.87 6.86 19.69
CA SER A 144 6.29 8.17 20.19
C SER A 144 6.15 8.27 21.71
N SER A 145 5.05 7.76 22.29
CA SER A 145 4.87 7.73 23.74
C SER A 145 5.89 6.84 24.46
N LEU A 146 6.23 5.68 23.90
CA LEU A 146 7.26 4.79 24.48
C LEU A 146 8.66 5.41 24.46
N MET A 147 8.99 6.20 23.43
CA MET A 147 10.24 6.96 23.39
C MET A 147 10.29 8.00 24.53
N PHE A 148 9.18 8.67 24.84
CA PHE A 148 9.13 9.59 25.98
C PHE A 148 9.27 8.89 27.34
N VAL A 149 8.63 7.73 27.53
CA VAL A 149 8.73 6.98 28.80
C VAL A 149 10.12 6.40 29.00
N SER A 150 10.73 5.81 27.96
CA SER A 150 12.08 5.25 28.06
C SER A 150 13.15 6.32 28.34
N VAL A 151 13.06 7.50 27.71
CA VAL A 151 13.99 8.61 27.97
C VAL A 151 13.84 9.17 29.39
N THR A 152 12.61 9.36 29.87
CA THR A 152 12.36 9.92 31.21
C THR A 152 12.78 8.97 32.34
N VAL A 153 12.48 7.67 32.20
CA VAL A 153 12.91 6.66 33.17
C VAL A 153 14.44 6.48 33.14
N GLY A 154 15.05 6.43 31.95
CA GLY A 154 16.51 6.29 31.82
C GLY A 154 17.29 7.44 32.45
N ALA A 155 16.83 8.68 32.26
CA ALA A 155 17.46 9.86 32.87
C ALA A 155 17.34 9.85 34.41
N ALA A 156 16.17 9.50 34.95
CA ALA A 156 15.96 9.44 36.40
C ALA A 156 16.86 8.39 37.08
N VAL A 157 16.96 7.20 36.48
CA VAL A 157 17.81 6.11 37.01
C VAL A 157 19.30 6.50 36.98
N ALA A 158 19.77 7.15 35.91
CA ALA A 158 21.15 7.61 35.81
C ALA A 158 21.50 8.68 36.87
N VAL A 159 20.60 9.64 37.10
CA VAL A 159 20.79 10.69 38.12
C VAL A 159 20.83 10.09 39.52
N VAL A 160 19.90 9.20 39.86
CA VAL A 160 19.88 8.52 41.16
C VAL A 160 21.11 7.63 41.34
N GLY A 161 21.51 6.88 40.31
CA GLY A 161 22.73 6.07 40.32
C GLY A 161 23.99 6.90 40.54
N LEU A 162 24.11 8.05 39.88
CA LEU A 162 25.25 8.96 40.03
C LEU A 162 25.28 9.58 41.44
N ALA A 163 24.13 9.98 41.99
CA ALA A 163 24.03 10.53 43.33
C ALA A 163 24.41 9.49 44.40
N ALA A 164 23.89 8.25 44.26
CA ALA A 164 24.22 7.14 45.15
C ALA A 164 25.73 6.78 45.09
N TYR A 165 26.31 6.74 43.88
CA TYR A 165 27.75 6.51 43.70
C TYR A 165 28.60 7.59 44.37
N ARG A 166 28.25 8.87 44.19
CA ARG A 166 28.96 9.99 44.83
C ARG A 166 28.87 9.94 46.36
N ALA A 167 27.71 9.60 46.92
CA ALA A 167 27.54 9.44 48.36
C ALA A 167 28.36 8.28 48.93
N TYR A 168 28.42 7.15 48.21
CA TYR A 168 29.26 6.01 48.58
C TYR A 168 30.75 6.35 48.54
N ALA A 169 31.22 7.00 47.47
CA ALA A 169 32.61 7.40 47.33
C ALA A 169 33.04 8.41 48.42
N ALA A 170 32.17 9.35 48.79
CA ALA A 170 32.43 10.30 49.88
C ALA A 170 32.60 9.60 51.24
N ARG A 171 31.80 8.57 51.53
CA ARG A 171 31.90 7.78 52.76
C ARG A 171 33.13 6.87 52.85
N LYS A 172 33.69 6.45 51.71
CA LYS A 172 34.89 5.60 51.68
C LYS A 172 36.19 6.39 51.89
N ASN A 173 36.16 7.69 51.63
CA ASN A 173 37.33 8.59 51.75
C ASN A 173 37.38 9.35 53.09
N THR A 174 36.50 8.99 54.04
CA THR A 174 36.52 9.39 55.46
C THR A 174 36.81 8.17 56.31
#